data_AF-A0A3M8K7L7-F1
#
_entry.id   AF-A0A3M8K7L7-F1
#
_cell.length_a   1.000
_cell.length_b   1.000
_cell.length_c   1.000
_cell.angle_alpha   90.00
_cell.angle_beta   90.00
_cell.angle_gamma   90.00
#
_symmetry.space_group_name_H-M   'P 1'
#
loop_
_entity.id
_entity.type
_entity.pdbx_description
1 polymer ?
#
loop_
_entity_poly.entity_id
_entity_poly.type
_entity_poly.pdbx_seq_one_letter_code
_entity_poly.pdbx_strand_id
1 'polypeptide(L)' 'MSGIAIMMMVLFMVVIWGGLLISALHLRKNPDERSGELGTSVYASDDLLTEQESA' A
#
# COMPACT_ATOMS: atom_id res chain seq x y z
N MET A 1 -21.95 30.39 4.60
CA MET A 1 -21.10 29.20 4.86
C MET A 1 -20.33 29.44 6.15
N SER A 2 -20.42 28.56 7.15
CA SER A 2 -19.69 28.76 8.42
C SER A 2 -18.22 28.35 8.27
N GLY A 3 -17.31 29.06 8.96
CA GLY A 3 -15.88 28.74 8.93
C GLY A 3 -15.58 27.31 9.42
N ILE A 4 -16.38 26.81 10.39
CA ILE A 4 -16.27 25.45 10.90
C ILE A 4 -16.55 24.42 9.80
N ALA A 5 -17.56 24.66 8.95
CA ALA A 5 -17.88 23.74 7.86
C ALA A 5 -16.73 23.64 6.84
N ILE A 6 -16.09 24.77 6.51
CA ILE A 6 -14.94 24.79 5.60
C ILE A 6 -13.74 24.07 6.22
N MET A 7 -13.46 24.30 7.50
CA MET A 7 -12.37 23.62 8.21
C MET A 7 -12.55 22.10 8.20
N MET A 8 -13.77 21.63 8.49
CA MET A 8 -14.06 20.19 8.47
C MET A 8 -13.94 19.60 7.07
N MET A 9 -14.40 20.32 6.04
CA MET A 9 -14.25 19.87 4.65
C MET A 9 -12.78 19.68 4.27
N VAL A 10 -11.91 20.66 4.57
CA VAL A 10 -10.48 20.57 4.27
C VAL A 10 -9.81 19.46 5.06
N LEU A 11 -10.14 19.31 6.35
CA LEU A 11 -9.59 18.24 7.19
C LEU A 11 -9.92 16.87 6.59
N PHE A 12 -11.18 16.62 6.22
CA PHE A 12 -11.57 15.35 5.61
C PHE A 12 -10.90 15.13 4.26
N MET A 13 -10.75 16.16 3.43
CA MET A 13 -10.01 16.05 2.17
C MET A 13 -8.55 15.62 2.42
N VAL A 14 -7.86 16.24 3.38
CA VAL A 14 -6.47 15.89 3.71
C VAL A 14 -6.37 14.49 4.33
N VAL A 15 -7.27 14.12 5.24
CA VAL A 15 -7.21 12.82 5.90
C VAL A 15 -7.48 11.69 4.91
N ILE A 16 -8.54 11.80 4.09
CA ILE A 16 -8.90 10.75 3.13
C ILE A 16 -7.87 10.69 2.00
N TRP A 17 -7.65 11.81 1.30
CA TRP A 17 -6.78 11.80 0.12
C TRP A 17 -5.30 11.76 0.48
N GLY A 18 -4.89 12.47 1.53
CA GLY A 18 -3.52 12.42 2.02
C GLY A 18 -3.18 11.06 2.60
N GLY A 19 -4.06 10.48 3.43
CA GLY A 19 -3.90 9.13 3.94
C GLY A 19 -3.82 8.09 2.81
N LEU A 20 -4.72 8.17 1.83
CA LEU A 20 -4.71 7.28 0.67
C LEU A 20 -3.42 7.42 -0.16
N LEU A 21 -3.00 8.65 -0.47
CA LEU A 21 -1.79 8.91 -1.26
C LEU A 21 -0.54 8.36 -0.57
N ILE A 22 -0.40 8.60 0.75
CA ILE A 22 0.73 8.10 1.53
C ILE A 22 0.73 6.58 1.55
N SER A 23 -0.41 5.94 1.78
CA SER A 23 -0.52 4.47 1.76
C SER A 23 -0.15 3.89 0.40
N ALA A 24 -0.62 4.49 -0.71
CA ALA A 24 -0.27 4.04 -2.06
C ALA A 24 1.24 4.17 -2.33
N LEU A 25 1.85 5.29 -1.95
CA LEU A 25 3.30 5.49 -2.08
C LEU A 25 4.09 4.50 -1.20
N HIS A 26 3.59 4.21 0.00
CA HIS A 26 4.22 3.26 0.91
C HIS A 26 4.19 1.84 0.35
N LEU A 27 3.06 1.40 -0.20
CA LEU A 27 2.90 0.09 -0.81
C LEU A 27 3.77 -0.06 -2.07
N ARG A 28 3.82 0.98 -2.90
CA ARG A 28 4.72 1.00 -4.07
C ARG A 28 6.19 0.86 -3.70
N LYS A 29 6.61 1.44 -2.57
CA LYS A 29 8.01 1.39 -2.11
C LYS A 29 8.35 0.06 -1.43
N ASN A 30 7.37 -0.56 -0.80
CA ASN A 30 7.51 -1.83 -0.08
C ASN A 30 6.54 -2.85 -0.69
N PRO A 31 6.85 -3.39 -1.88
CA PRO A 31 6.01 -4.39 -2.51
C PRO A 31 5.93 -5.66 -1.66
N ASP A 32 4.80 -6.38 -1.73
CA ASP A 32 4.49 -7.50 -0.85
C ASP A 32 5.47 -8.67 -1.04
N GLU A 33 5.98 -8.90 -2.25
CA GLU A 33 7.01 -9.92 -2.53
C GLU A 33 8.36 -9.64 -1.85
N ARG A 34 8.60 -8.41 -1.36
CA ARG A 34 9.86 -8.01 -0.70
C ARG A 34 9.68 -7.56 0.74
N SER A 35 8.46 -7.62 1.26
CA SER A 35 8.13 -7.11 2.58
C SER A 35 7.36 -8.13 3.41
N GLY A 36 7.50 -8.04 4.73
CA GLY A 36 6.85 -8.96 5.66
C GLY A 36 7.32 -10.41 5.55
N GLU A 37 6.43 -11.34 5.91
CA GLU A 37 6.70 -12.79 5.93
C GLU A 37 6.87 -13.38 4.53
N LEU A 38 6.11 -12.87 3.55
CA LEU A 38 6.18 -13.29 2.15
C LEU A 38 7.56 -13.06 1.55
N GLY A 39 8.17 -11.89 1.78
CA GLY A 39 9.52 -11.59 1.29
C GLY A 39 10.65 -12.40 1.93
N THR A 40 10.38 -13.14 3.01
CA THR A 40 11.35 -14.05 3.66
C THR A 40 11.05 -15.53 3.44
N SER A 41 9.88 -15.84 2.87
CA SER A 41 9.46 -17.21 2.63
C SER A 41 10.17 -17.76 1.41
N VAL A 42 10.91 -18.85 1.60
CA VAL A 42 11.59 -19.57 0.50
C VAL A 42 10.58 -20.04 -0.55
N TYR A 43 9.38 -20.45 -0.13
CA TYR A 43 8.33 -20.96 -1.03
C TYR A 43 7.51 -19.87 -1.74
N ALA A 44 7.73 -18.59 -1.42
CA ALA A 44 7.04 -17.46 -2.06
C ALA A 44 8.00 -16.64 -2.95
N SER A 45 9.16 -17.18 -3.30
CA SER A 45 10.09 -16.55 -4.24
C SER A 45 9.64 -16.75 -5.69
N ASP A 46 9.88 -15.74 -6.53
CA ASP A 46 9.54 -15.78 -7.97
C ASP A 46 10.17 -17.00 -8.66
N ASP A 47 11.39 -17.37 -8.28
CA ASP A 47 12.11 -18.51 -8.86
C ASP A 47 11.34 -19.82 -8.66
N LEU A 48 10.88 -20.10 -7.43
CA LEU A 48 10.16 -21.34 -7.12
C LEU A 48 8.74 -21.34 -7.69
N LEU A 49 8.05 -20.20 -7.69
CA LEU A 49 6.71 -20.10 -8.28
C LEU A 49 6.76 -20.32 -9.80
N THR A 50 7.78 -19.76 -10.47
CA THR A 50 8.00 -19.97 -11.91
C THR A 50 8.29 -21.44 -12.23
N GLU A 51 9.11 -22.11 -11.40
CA GLU A 51 9.37 -23.54 -11.54
C GLU A 51 8.09 -24.38 -11.40
N GLN A 52 7.23 -24.05 -10.42
CA GLN A 52 5.94 -24.74 -10.23
C GLN A 52 4.96 -24.55 -11.39
N GLU A 53 4.88 -23.35 -11.98
CA GLU A 53 4.02 -23.10 -13.14
C GLU A 53 4.47 -23.86 -14.39
N SER A 54 5.78 -24.14 -14.50
CA SER A 54 6.39 -24.80 -15.65
C SER A 54 6.41 -26.34 -15.57
N ALA A 55 5.99 -26.91 -14.44
CA ALA A 55 5.97 -28.35 -14.14
C ALA A 55 4.59 -28.98 -14.41
#